data_AF-A0A538NCY7-F1
#
_entry.id   AF-A0A538NCY7-F1
#
_cell.length_a   1.000
_cell.length_b   1.000
_cell.length_c   1.000
_cell.angle_alpha   90.00
_cell.angle_beta   90.00
_cell.angle_gamma   90.00
#
_symmetry.space_group_name_H-M   'P 1'
#
loop_
_entity.id
_entity.type
_entity.pdbx_description
1 polymer ?
#
loop_
_entity_poly.entity_id
_entity_poly.type
_entity_poly.pdbx_seq_one_letter_code
_entity_poly.pdbx_strand_id
1 'polypeptide(L)'
;MAELGYVFRDLLWKTLDLFTEKTADASLLDVFSTNDFPAVVGRRVNLNILQTSVLQSILAGAIWDELDSTNTVSKTGVTATAAPVIASNITTATSTAPLVNRSDFATRSTLPLRILPLPTGGTHNQSVKVRRETVPRALSSLSQTQTWNLMIDVIAQSGTYPPGETNLANFVVQGEQRYWVHVAIDRFTGQVIDKQIEAVNE
;
A
#
# COMPACT_ATOMS: atom_id res chain seq x y z
N MET A 1 -11.06 -14.43 -15.40
CA MET A 1 -9.94 -13.66 -14.81
C MET A 1 -9.32 -14.55 -13.76
N ALA A 2 -8.09 -15.02 -13.97
CA ALA A 2 -7.39 -15.86 -13.01
C ALA A 2 -6.67 -14.95 -11.99
N GLU A 3 -7.14 -14.97 -10.75
CA GLU A 3 -6.51 -14.29 -9.62
C GLU A 3 -5.37 -15.17 -9.09
N LEU A 4 -4.26 -14.55 -8.64
CA LEU A 4 -3.01 -15.23 -8.26
C LEU A 4 -3.23 -16.41 -7.28
N GLY A 5 -4.20 -16.29 -6.37
CA GLY A 5 -4.51 -17.34 -5.39
C GLY A 5 -5.20 -18.60 -5.95
N TYR A 6 -5.53 -18.66 -7.24
CA TYR A 6 -6.04 -19.86 -7.93
C TYR A 6 -5.01 -20.54 -8.81
N VAL A 7 -3.78 -20.03 -8.86
CA VAL A 7 -2.70 -20.70 -9.55
C VAL A 7 -2.41 -22.00 -8.80
N PHE A 8 -2.46 -23.12 -9.52
CA PHE A 8 -2.03 -24.40 -8.96
C PHE A 8 -0.53 -24.32 -8.70
N ARG A 9 -0.14 -24.70 -7.48
CA ARG A 9 1.23 -25.09 -7.20
C ARG A 9 1.55 -26.32 -8.06
N ASP A 10 2.82 -26.62 -8.28
CA ASP A 10 3.36 -27.77 -9.05
C ASP A 10 2.72 -29.16 -8.73
N LEU A 11 1.87 -29.25 -7.71
CA LEU A 11 1.11 -30.44 -7.33
C LEU A 11 -0.39 -30.26 -7.65
N LEU A 12 -0.97 -31.32 -8.20
CA LEU A 12 -2.40 -31.39 -8.52
C LEU A 12 -3.26 -31.02 -7.29
N TRP A 13 -4.23 -30.13 -7.49
CA TRP A 13 -5.20 -29.67 -6.48
C TRP A 13 -4.63 -28.92 -5.27
N LYS A 14 -3.36 -28.47 -5.31
CA LYS A 14 -2.82 -27.53 -4.32
C LYS A 14 -2.73 -26.14 -4.92
N THR A 15 -3.37 -25.16 -4.28
CA THR A 15 -3.24 -23.74 -4.65
C THR A 15 -2.09 -23.08 -3.90
N LEU A 16 -1.65 -21.92 -4.37
CA LEU A 16 -0.66 -21.09 -3.66
C LEU A 16 -1.09 -20.86 -2.20
N ASP A 17 -0.13 -20.89 -1.28
CA ASP A 17 -0.38 -20.61 0.13
C ASP A 17 -0.05 -19.14 0.43
N LEU A 18 -1.09 -18.30 0.62
CA LEU A 18 -0.98 -16.91 1.05
C LEU A 18 -1.54 -16.73 2.49
N PHE A 19 -1.68 -17.83 3.23
CA PHE A 19 -2.31 -17.89 4.55
C PHE A 19 -1.28 -18.15 5.65
N THR A 20 -0.29 -19.02 5.41
CA THR A 20 0.68 -19.41 6.42
C THR A 20 1.90 -18.47 6.45
N GLU A 21 2.35 -18.09 7.65
CA GLU A 21 3.50 -17.18 7.82
C GLU A 21 4.81 -17.69 7.20
N LYS A 22 4.98 -19.02 7.10
CA LYS A 22 6.19 -19.68 6.58
C LYS A 22 6.10 -20.06 5.09
N THR A 23 5.14 -19.51 4.36
CA THR A 23 4.98 -19.82 2.94
C THR A 23 6.04 -19.15 2.07
N ALA A 24 6.62 -19.91 1.14
CA ALA A 24 7.49 -19.36 0.10
C ALA A 24 6.69 -18.67 -1.02
N ASP A 25 5.39 -18.96 -1.14
CA ASP A 25 4.55 -18.45 -2.23
C ASP A 25 4.19 -16.97 -2.03
N ALA A 26 4.35 -16.43 -0.83
CA ALA A 26 4.05 -15.02 -0.55
C ALA A 26 4.97 -14.06 -1.31
N SER A 27 6.17 -14.47 -1.71
CA SER A 27 7.04 -13.64 -2.55
C SER A 27 6.47 -13.42 -3.95
N LEU A 28 5.54 -14.26 -4.40
CA LEU A 28 4.83 -14.05 -5.67
C LEU A 28 3.94 -12.80 -5.60
N LEU A 29 3.52 -12.38 -4.39
CA LEU A 29 2.87 -11.09 -4.21
C LEU A 29 3.82 -9.94 -4.47
N ASP A 30 5.14 -10.10 -4.50
CA ASP A 30 6.03 -8.98 -4.83
C ASP A 30 6.29 -8.90 -6.33
N VAL A 31 6.36 -10.06 -6.99
CA VAL A 31 6.76 -10.18 -8.39
C VAL A 31 5.57 -10.11 -9.36
N PHE A 32 4.42 -10.65 -8.98
CA PHE A 32 3.29 -10.79 -9.89
C PHE A 32 2.20 -9.75 -9.66
N SER A 33 1.79 -9.12 -10.76
CA SER A 33 0.51 -8.46 -10.93
C SER A 33 -0.16 -8.97 -12.20
N THR A 34 -1.49 -8.86 -12.28
CA THR A 34 -2.26 -9.29 -13.46
C THR A 34 -1.93 -8.52 -14.74
N ASN A 35 -1.23 -7.38 -14.63
CA ASN A 35 -0.69 -6.65 -15.75
C ASN A 35 0.79 -6.34 -15.49
N ASP A 36 1.59 -6.32 -16.55
CA ASP A 36 2.94 -5.78 -16.51
C ASP A 36 2.87 -4.26 -16.48
N PHE A 37 3.57 -3.69 -15.51
CA PHE A 37 3.51 -2.28 -15.17
C PHE A 37 4.95 -1.74 -15.07
N PRO A 38 5.24 -0.55 -15.60
CA PRO A 38 6.54 0.09 -15.36
C PRO A 38 6.80 0.28 -13.85
N ALA A 39 8.06 0.50 -13.46
CA ALA A 39 8.46 0.60 -12.05
C ALA A 39 7.64 1.64 -11.25
N VAL A 40 7.17 2.70 -11.91
CA VAL A 40 6.20 3.67 -11.38
C VAL A 40 4.94 3.61 -12.23
N VAL A 41 3.82 3.27 -11.58
CA VAL A 41 2.48 3.34 -12.19
C VAL A 41 1.59 4.19 -11.30
N GLY A 42 1.07 5.27 -11.87
CA GLY A 42 0.02 6.05 -11.24
C GLY A 42 -1.19 5.17 -10.92
N ARG A 43 -1.91 5.47 -9.84
CA ARG A 43 -3.10 4.75 -9.33
C ARG A 43 -2.83 3.49 -8.49
N ARG A 44 -1.58 3.18 -8.13
CA ARG A 44 -1.30 2.23 -7.05
C ARG A 44 -1.42 2.90 -5.70
N VAL A 45 -2.10 2.23 -4.78
CA VAL A 45 -2.32 2.73 -3.42
C VAL A 45 -1.15 2.28 -2.56
N ASN A 46 -0.49 3.24 -1.92
CA ASN A 46 0.54 2.91 -0.94
C ASN A 46 -0.13 2.28 0.30
N LEU A 47 0.34 1.12 0.74
CA LEU A 47 -0.28 0.38 1.86
C LEU A 47 0.06 0.97 3.23
N ASN A 48 1.05 1.85 3.26
CA ASN A 48 1.52 2.52 4.47
C ASN A 48 0.89 3.92 4.65
N ILE A 49 0.02 4.37 3.74
CA ILE A 49 -0.73 5.64 3.92
C ILE A 49 -2.07 5.41 4.62
N LEU A 50 -2.41 6.37 5.49
CA LEU A 50 -3.51 6.30 6.46
C LEU A 50 -4.92 6.52 5.85
N GLN A 51 -5.09 6.37 4.53
CA GLN A 51 -6.38 6.64 3.87
C GLN A 51 -7.31 5.42 3.93
N THR A 52 -7.98 5.25 5.08
CA THR A 52 -8.91 4.14 5.34
C THR A 52 -10.05 4.05 4.32
N SER A 53 -10.55 5.18 3.81
CA SER A 53 -11.64 5.22 2.81
C SER A 53 -11.26 4.58 1.48
N VAL A 54 -10.01 4.76 1.03
CA VAL A 54 -9.50 4.15 -0.20
C VAL A 54 -9.36 2.64 -0.02
N LEU A 55 -8.77 2.20 1.09
CA LEU A 55 -8.68 0.77 1.42
C LEU A 55 -10.06 0.11 1.53
N GLN A 56 -11.03 0.79 2.15
CA GLN A 56 -12.41 0.32 2.21
C GLN A 56 -13.01 0.15 0.82
N SER A 57 -12.79 1.09 -0.11
CA SER A 57 -13.31 0.96 -1.48
C SER A 57 -12.69 -0.19 -2.27
N ILE A 58 -11.42 -0.51 -2.02
CA ILE A 58 -10.73 -1.63 -2.66
C ILE A 58 -11.25 -2.96 -2.11
N LEU A 59 -11.47 -3.03 -0.80
CA LEU A 59 -11.93 -4.26 -0.13
C LEU A 59 -13.42 -4.51 -0.34
N ALA A 60 -14.23 -3.47 -0.51
CA ALA A 60 -15.67 -3.59 -0.70
C ALA A 60 -16.00 -4.39 -1.97
N GLY A 61 -16.81 -5.43 -1.83
CA GLY A 61 -17.20 -6.29 -2.95
C GLY A 61 -16.17 -7.36 -3.33
N ALA A 62 -15.03 -7.45 -2.63
CA ALA A 62 -14.11 -8.56 -2.80
C ALA A 62 -14.82 -9.88 -2.48
N ILE A 63 -14.61 -10.91 -3.30
CA ILE A 63 -15.22 -12.22 -3.11
C ILE A 63 -14.63 -12.85 -1.85
N TRP A 64 -15.49 -13.12 -0.88
CA TRP A 64 -15.11 -13.71 0.40
C TRP A 64 -15.13 -15.23 0.32
N ASP A 65 -16.13 -15.79 -0.36
CA ASP A 65 -16.26 -17.22 -0.60
C ASP A 65 -16.44 -17.49 -2.09
N GLU A 66 -15.56 -18.29 -2.67
CA GLU A 66 -15.56 -18.60 -4.10
C GLU A 66 -16.68 -19.53 -4.52
N LEU A 67 -17.23 -20.30 -3.57
CA LEU A 67 -18.35 -21.20 -3.79
C LEU A 67 -19.69 -20.45 -3.83
N ASP A 68 -19.70 -19.18 -3.42
CA ASP A 68 -20.86 -18.31 -3.42
C ASP A 68 -20.44 -16.91 -3.87
N SER A 69 -20.61 -16.60 -5.16
CA SER A 69 -20.26 -15.30 -5.74
C SER A 69 -21.04 -14.11 -5.14
N THR A 70 -22.09 -14.36 -4.35
CA THR A 70 -22.82 -13.32 -3.63
C THR A 70 -22.22 -13.03 -2.26
N ASN A 71 -21.37 -13.93 -1.75
CA ASN A 71 -20.65 -13.80 -0.50
C ASN A 71 -19.42 -12.91 -0.69
N THR A 72 -19.63 -11.61 -0.50
CA THR A 72 -18.61 -10.57 -0.68
C THR A 72 -18.34 -9.82 0.61
N VAL A 73 -17.17 -9.18 0.68
CA VAL A 73 -16.82 -8.26 1.76
C VAL A 73 -17.77 -7.07 1.74
N SER A 74 -18.58 -6.95 2.80
CA SER A 74 -19.58 -5.89 2.90
C SER A 74 -18.94 -4.51 2.88
N LYS A 75 -19.47 -3.62 2.04
CA LYS A 75 -19.05 -2.22 1.93
C LYS A 75 -19.23 -1.43 3.23
N THR A 76 -20.22 -1.81 4.04
CA THR A 76 -20.58 -1.17 5.30
C THR A 76 -20.68 -2.20 6.43
N GLY A 77 -20.58 -1.75 7.68
CA GLY A 77 -20.74 -2.62 8.84
C GLY A 77 -19.65 -2.41 9.89
N VAL A 78 -19.80 -3.09 11.02
CA VAL A 78 -18.90 -3.00 12.19
C VAL A 78 -18.31 -4.36 12.57
N THR A 79 -18.58 -5.40 11.78
CA THR A 79 -18.04 -6.75 12.00
C THR A 79 -16.60 -6.84 11.49
N ALA A 80 -15.81 -7.77 12.04
CA ALA A 80 -14.41 -8.00 11.64
C ALA A 80 -14.22 -8.31 10.15
N THR A 81 -15.28 -8.74 9.46
CA THR A 81 -15.27 -9.08 8.03
C THR A 81 -15.78 -7.94 7.13
N ALA A 82 -16.18 -6.79 7.68
CA ALA A 82 -16.64 -5.65 6.90
C ALA A 82 -15.45 -4.82 6.38
N ALA A 83 -15.54 -4.32 5.16
CA ALA A 83 -14.53 -3.47 4.53
C ALA A 83 -14.02 -2.31 5.42
N PRO A 84 -14.87 -1.51 6.09
CA PRO A 84 -14.39 -0.42 6.94
C PRO A 84 -13.56 -0.90 8.13
N VAL A 85 -13.89 -2.05 8.72
CA VAL A 85 -13.17 -2.61 9.87
C VAL A 85 -11.83 -3.19 9.43
N ILE A 86 -11.81 -3.96 8.33
CA ILE A 86 -10.58 -4.50 7.75
C ILE A 86 -9.62 -3.36 7.36
N ALA A 87 -10.13 -2.33 6.69
CA ALA A 87 -9.35 -1.15 6.31
C ALA A 87 -8.75 -0.45 7.54
N SER A 88 -9.54 -0.26 8.61
CA SER A 88 -9.07 0.32 9.87
C SER A 88 -8.00 -0.53 10.54
N ASN A 89 -8.15 -1.86 10.51
CA ASN A 89 -7.17 -2.77 11.08
C ASN A 89 -5.84 -2.71 10.32
N ILE A 90 -5.89 -2.63 8.99
CA ILE A 90 -4.72 -2.45 8.14
C ILE A 90 -4.02 -1.14 8.48
N THR A 91 -4.71 0.00 8.47
CA THR A 91 -4.08 1.31 8.76
C THR A 91 -3.49 1.35 10.16
N THR A 92 -4.17 0.78 11.16
CA THR A 92 -3.65 0.67 12.53
C THR A 92 -2.42 -0.25 12.59
N ALA A 93 -2.34 -1.28 11.74
CA ALA A 93 -1.23 -2.24 11.76
C ALA A 93 -0.01 -1.67 11.05
N THR A 94 -0.23 -0.96 9.96
CA THR A 94 0.83 -0.34 9.16
C THR A 94 1.35 0.96 9.78
N SER A 95 0.55 1.65 10.60
CA SER A 95 1.02 2.81 11.37
C SER A 95 2.00 2.44 12.49
N THR A 96 1.83 1.27 13.11
CA THR A 96 2.73 0.78 14.18
C THR A 96 4.01 0.17 13.60
N ALA A 97 3.86 -0.55 12.49
CA ALA A 97 4.97 -1.14 11.76
C ALA A 97 4.65 -1.07 10.26
N PRO A 98 5.32 -0.20 9.49
CA PRO A 98 5.12 -0.14 8.05
C PRO A 98 5.43 -1.48 7.37
N LEU A 99 4.68 -1.83 6.33
CA LEU A 99 4.99 -2.96 5.46
C LEU A 99 6.19 -2.60 4.58
N VAL A 100 7.12 -3.54 4.43
CA VAL A 100 8.27 -3.42 3.55
C VAL A 100 7.90 -3.98 2.18
N ASN A 101 7.29 -5.17 2.15
CA ASN A 101 6.90 -5.87 0.93
C ASN A 101 5.42 -6.25 0.95
N ARG A 102 4.84 -6.49 -0.22
CA ARG A 102 3.46 -7.01 -0.33
C ARG A 102 3.31 -8.39 0.32
N SER A 103 4.38 -9.19 0.32
CA SER A 103 4.44 -10.50 0.98
C SER A 103 4.17 -10.42 2.48
N ASP A 104 4.43 -9.28 3.12
CA ASP A 104 4.27 -9.09 4.56
C ASP A 104 2.82 -9.30 5.01
N PHE A 105 1.83 -9.14 4.12
CA PHE A 105 0.44 -9.48 4.42
C PHE A 105 0.22 -10.94 4.80
N ALA A 106 1.04 -11.86 4.28
CA ALA A 106 0.97 -13.28 4.59
C ALA A 106 2.06 -13.71 5.58
N THR A 107 3.28 -13.17 5.44
CA THR A 107 4.47 -13.65 6.18
C THR A 107 4.71 -12.94 7.51
N ARG A 108 4.20 -11.71 7.68
CA ARG A 108 4.48 -10.94 8.89
C ARG A 108 3.72 -11.53 10.07
N SER A 109 4.48 -11.95 11.08
CA SER A 109 3.93 -12.61 12.25
C SER A 109 2.80 -11.80 12.87
N THR A 110 1.68 -12.45 13.17
CA THR A 110 0.45 -11.88 13.77
C THR A 110 -0.32 -10.87 12.91
N LEU A 111 0.23 -10.37 11.79
CA LEU A 111 -0.45 -9.39 10.95
C LEU A 111 -1.78 -9.92 10.36
N PRO A 112 -1.84 -11.14 9.80
CA PRO A 112 -3.11 -11.69 9.31
C PRO A 112 -4.19 -11.75 10.38
N LEU A 113 -3.80 -12.01 11.64
CA LEU A 113 -4.71 -12.06 12.79
C LEU A 113 -5.11 -10.66 13.27
N ARG A 114 -4.25 -9.66 13.10
CA ARG A 114 -4.58 -8.27 13.43
C ARG A 114 -5.54 -7.66 12.41
N ILE A 115 -5.40 -8.01 11.14
CA ILE A 115 -6.27 -7.54 10.06
C ILE A 115 -7.64 -8.23 10.11
N LEU A 116 -7.63 -9.56 10.25
CA LEU A 116 -8.81 -10.42 10.38
C LEU A 116 -8.73 -11.21 11.69
N PRO A 117 -9.17 -10.63 12.82
CA PRO A 117 -9.12 -11.27 14.12
C PRO A 117 -10.03 -12.49 14.18
N LEU A 118 -9.52 -13.57 14.76
CA LEU A 118 -10.38 -14.73 15.02
C LEU A 118 -11.46 -14.33 16.04
N PRO A 119 -12.75 -14.56 15.75
CA PRO A 119 -13.78 -14.32 16.74
C PRO A 119 -13.62 -15.27 17.92
N THR A 120 -14.05 -14.82 19.10
CA THR A 120 -14.03 -15.63 20.31
C THR A 120 -15.22 -16.60 20.30
N GLY A 121 -14.97 -17.88 20.01
CA GLY A 121 -15.91 -19.01 20.20
C GLY A 121 -16.65 -19.50 18.96
N GLY A 122 -16.21 -20.63 18.39
CA GLY A 122 -16.87 -21.37 17.29
C GLY A 122 -15.96 -21.69 16.08
N THR A 123 -16.45 -22.51 15.14
CA THR A 123 -15.80 -22.75 13.84
C THR A 123 -16.09 -21.54 12.94
N HIS A 124 -15.14 -20.61 12.85
CA HIS A 124 -15.40 -19.33 12.19
C HIS A 124 -14.89 -19.29 10.76
N ASN A 125 -15.63 -18.55 9.94
CA ASN A 125 -15.28 -18.29 8.55
C ASN A 125 -13.86 -17.73 8.37
N GLN A 126 -13.34 -17.06 9.38
CA GLN A 126 -12.04 -16.39 9.39
C GLN A 126 -10.87 -17.34 9.73
N SER A 127 -11.07 -18.63 10.00
CA SER A 127 -9.98 -19.62 10.08
C SER A 127 -9.75 -20.38 8.77
N VAL A 128 -10.61 -20.16 7.77
CA VAL A 128 -10.55 -20.81 6.47
C VAL A 128 -9.55 -20.09 5.58
N LYS A 129 -8.64 -20.85 4.95
CA LYS A 129 -7.60 -20.35 4.04
C LYS A 129 -8.15 -19.36 3.01
N VAL A 130 -9.11 -19.79 2.19
CA VAL A 130 -9.68 -19.01 1.07
C VAL A 130 -10.13 -17.61 1.53
N ARG A 131 -10.81 -17.55 2.66
CA ARG A 131 -11.38 -16.31 3.21
C ARG A 131 -10.33 -15.36 3.78
N ARG A 132 -9.24 -15.89 4.34
CA ARG A 132 -8.13 -15.05 4.81
C ARG A 132 -7.30 -14.51 3.66
N GLU A 133 -7.18 -15.28 2.59
CA GLU A 133 -6.46 -14.84 1.41
C GLU A 133 -7.21 -13.74 0.65
N THR A 134 -8.50 -13.51 0.91
CA THR A 134 -9.28 -12.41 0.29
C THR A 134 -8.60 -11.05 0.44
N VAL A 135 -7.98 -10.74 1.59
CA VAL A 135 -7.30 -9.46 1.81
C VAL A 135 -6.03 -9.32 0.94
N PRO A 136 -5.02 -10.20 1.04
CA PRO A 136 -3.85 -10.10 0.18
C PRO A 136 -4.21 -10.22 -1.30
N ARG A 137 -5.24 -10.98 -1.67
CA ARG A 137 -5.78 -11.07 -3.03
C ARG A 137 -6.30 -9.74 -3.54
N ALA A 138 -7.25 -9.11 -2.82
CA ALA A 138 -7.85 -7.83 -3.20
C ALA A 138 -6.83 -6.69 -3.29
N LEU A 139 -5.79 -6.72 -2.45
CA LEU A 139 -4.77 -5.68 -2.42
C LEU A 139 -3.61 -5.93 -3.39
N SER A 140 -3.36 -7.17 -3.79
CA SER A 140 -2.20 -7.54 -4.61
C SER A 140 -2.05 -6.67 -5.86
N SER A 141 -3.08 -6.54 -6.69
CA SER A 141 -2.98 -5.84 -7.98
C SER A 141 -2.99 -4.30 -7.88
N LEU A 142 -3.48 -3.75 -6.76
CA LEU A 142 -3.77 -2.33 -6.61
C LEU A 142 -2.80 -1.60 -5.67
N SER A 143 -1.85 -2.31 -5.08
CA SER A 143 -1.03 -1.77 -3.99
C SER A 143 0.46 -1.75 -4.24
N GLN A 144 1.17 -0.84 -3.54
CA GLN A 144 2.63 -0.70 -3.57
C GLN A 144 3.16 -0.39 -2.16
N THR A 145 4.31 -0.95 -1.77
CA THR A 145 4.99 -0.65 -0.50
C THR A 145 6.34 0.05 -0.68
N GLN A 146 6.90 -0.03 -1.89
CA GLN A 146 8.30 0.29 -2.19
C GLN A 146 8.52 1.70 -2.77
N THR A 147 7.50 2.56 -2.85
CA THR A 147 7.68 3.92 -3.37
C THR A 147 7.17 4.98 -2.41
N TRP A 148 8.01 5.96 -2.12
CA TRP A 148 7.60 7.20 -1.47
C TRP A 148 7.29 8.24 -2.54
N ASN A 149 6.08 8.80 -2.49
CA ASN A 149 5.70 9.92 -3.33
C ASN A 149 5.69 11.18 -2.45
N LEU A 150 6.55 12.14 -2.77
CA LEU A 150 6.67 13.39 -2.04
C LEU A 150 6.39 14.56 -2.98
N MET A 151 5.71 15.58 -2.47
CA MET A 151 5.69 16.92 -3.04
C MET A 151 6.56 17.80 -2.15
N ILE A 152 7.55 18.46 -2.73
CA ILE A 152 8.43 19.40 -2.07
C ILE A 152 8.14 20.79 -2.63
N ASP A 153 7.82 21.71 -1.73
CA ASP A 153 7.66 23.12 -2.05
C ASP A 153 9.01 23.83 -1.88
N VAL A 154 9.57 24.35 -2.98
CA VAL A 154 10.88 24.98 -3.00
C VAL A 154 10.72 26.44 -3.35
N ILE A 155 11.22 27.31 -2.47
CA ILE A 155 11.30 28.75 -2.71
C ILE A 155 12.78 29.09 -2.93
N ALA A 156 13.13 29.41 -4.18
CA ALA A 156 14.47 29.82 -4.56
C ALA A 156 14.56 31.35 -4.56
N GLN A 157 15.35 31.90 -3.66
CA GLN A 157 15.59 33.35 -3.56
C GLN A 157 16.98 33.69 -4.08
N SER A 158 17.05 34.76 -4.86
CA SER A 158 18.27 35.38 -5.37
C SER A 158 18.36 36.81 -4.86
N GLY A 159 19.57 37.29 -4.59
CA GLY A 159 19.78 38.53 -3.86
C GLY A 159 21.23 38.75 -3.48
N THR A 160 21.48 39.74 -2.62
CA THR A 160 22.83 40.12 -2.20
C THR A 160 22.88 40.47 -0.72
N TYR A 161 24.06 40.34 -0.12
CA TYR A 161 24.33 40.90 1.20
C TYR A 161 24.71 42.38 1.10
N PRO A 162 24.27 43.22 2.05
CA PRO A 162 24.81 44.56 2.22
C PRO A 162 26.35 44.54 2.37
N PRO A 163 27.06 45.62 2.02
CA PRO A 163 28.51 45.68 2.14
C PRO A 163 29.00 45.37 3.56
N GLY A 164 29.88 44.38 3.70
CA GLY A 164 30.45 43.95 4.99
C GLY A 164 29.58 43.01 5.82
N GLU A 165 28.38 42.66 5.34
CA GLU A 165 27.46 41.76 6.01
C GLU A 165 27.68 40.29 5.61
N THR A 166 27.58 39.37 6.58
CA THR A 166 27.73 37.93 6.37
C THR A 166 26.58 37.11 6.98
N ASN A 167 25.67 37.75 7.70
CA ASN A 167 24.53 37.09 8.33
C ASN A 167 23.39 36.89 7.33
N LEU A 168 22.96 35.64 7.15
CA LEU A 168 21.84 35.24 6.29
C LEU A 168 20.55 36.02 6.57
N ALA A 169 20.29 36.41 7.82
CA ALA A 169 19.10 37.17 8.18
C ALA A 169 19.02 38.56 7.50
N ASN A 170 20.18 39.10 7.07
CA ASN A 170 20.29 40.40 6.41
C ASN A 170 20.44 40.26 4.88
N PHE A 171 20.18 39.08 4.33
CA PHE A 171 20.17 38.86 2.88
C PHE A 171 19.01 39.63 2.24
N VAL A 172 19.32 40.51 1.29
CA VAL A 172 18.33 41.30 0.56
C VAL A 172 17.90 40.52 -0.68
N VAL A 173 16.68 39.99 -0.65
CA VAL A 173 16.07 39.26 -1.78
C VAL A 173 15.72 40.24 -2.90
N GLN A 174 16.19 39.94 -4.11
CA GLN A 174 15.97 40.70 -5.34
C GLN A 174 15.08 39.96 -6.34
N GLY A 175 15.03 38.64 -6.24
CA GLY A 175 14.14 37.81 -7.03
C GLY A 175 13.80 36.54 -6.29
N GLU A 176 12.54 36.11 -6.41
CA GLU A 176 12.03 34.87 -5.83
C GLU A 176 11.37 34.06 -6.94
N GLN A 177 11.62 32.75 -6.96
CA GLN A 177 10.96 31.81 -7.85
C GLN A 177 10.54 30.59 -7.03
N ARG A 178 9.29 30.16 -7.21
CA ARG A 178 8.75 28.99 -6.51
C ARG A 178 8.63 27.80 -7.45
N TYR A 179 8.96 26.62 -6.93
CA TYR A 179 8.90 25.36 -7.66
C TYR A 179 8.19 24.30 -6.83
N TRP A 180 7.31 23.55 -7.47
CA TRP A 180 6.77 22.31 -6.93
C TRP A 180 7.53 21.14 -7.52
N VAL A 181 8.17 20.36 -6.65
CA VAL A 181 8.91 19.16 -7.04
C VAL A 181 8.13 17.95 -6.57
N HIS A 182 7.60 17.19 -7.53
CA HIS A 182 7.05 15.87 -7.28
C HIS A 182 8.15 14.83 -7.50
N VAL A 183 8.43 14.02 -6.48
CA VAL A 183 9.47 12.98 -6.55
C VAL A 183 8.92 11.65 -6.08
N ALA A 184 9.22 10.60 -6.83
CA ALA A 184 8.98 9.22 -6.46
C ALA A 184 10.33 8.56 -6.15
N ILE A 185 10.49 8.06 -4.93
CA ILE A 185 11.73 7.46 -4.44
C ILE A 185 11.47 5.99 -4.12
N ASP A 186 12.34 5.11 -4.60
CA ASP A 186 12.37 3.72 -4.17
C ASP A 186 12.78 3.65 -2.70
N ARG A 187 11.92 3.05 -1.88
CA ARG A 187 12.15 2.88 -0.45
C ARG A 187 13.29 1.91 -0.15
N PHE A 188 13.55 0.93 -1.02
CA PHE A 188 14.58 -0.08 -0.77
C PHE A 188 15.98 0.42 -1.17
N THR A 189 16.10 1.00 -2.36
CA THR A 189 17.40 1.46 -2.89
C THR A 189 17.69 2.93 -2.59
N GLY A 190 16.69 3.74 -2.24
CA GLY A 190 16.81 5.18 -2.08
C GLY A 190 16.94 5.95 -3.40
N GLN A 191 16.81 5.27 -4.54
CA GLN A 191 16.94 5.90 -5.85
C GLN A 191 15.68 6.69 -6.21
N VAL A 192 15.87 7.82 -6.87
CA VAL A 192 14.77 8.58 -7.48
C VAL A 192 14.33 7.83 -8.73
N ILE A 193 13.11 7.30 -8.70
CA ILE A 193 12.54 6.55 -9.83
C ILE A 193 11.83 7.50 -10.80
N ASP A 194 11.22 8.56 -10.28
CA ASP A 194 10.56 9.59 -11.08
C ASP A 194 10.67 10.96 -10.42
N LYS A 195 10.70 12.00 -11.24
CA LYS A 195 10.79 13.40 -10.81
C LYS A 195 10.14 14.32 -11.82
N GLN A 196 9.20 15.13 -11.34
CA GLN A 196 8.60 16.23 -12.08
C GLN A 196 8.83 17.55 -11.32
N ILE A 197 9.28 18.58 -12.02
CA ILE A 197 9.43 19.93 -11.47
C ILE A 197 8.48 20.85 -12.24
N GLU A 198 7.68 21.59 -11.50
CA GLU A 198 6.79 22.62 -12.03
C GLU A 198 7.22 23.98 -11.48
N ALA A 199 7.40 24.95 -12.36
CA ALA A 199 7.56 26.34 -11.96
C ALA A 199 6.19 26.92 -11.63
N VAL A 200 6.05 27.47 -10.43
CA VAL A 200 4.81 28.14 -10.02
C VAL A 200 4.88 29.57 -10.54
N ASN A 201 3.97 29.91 -11.45
CA ASN A 201 3.79 31.27 -11.93
C ASN A 201 2.51 31.82 -11.27
N GLU A 202 2.63 32.94 -10.58
CA GLU A 202 1.49 33.72 -10.05
C GLU A 202 1.02 34.77 -11.06
#